data_AF-A0A5C7RAN4-F1
#
_entry.id   AF-A0A5C7RAN4-F1
#
_cell.length_a   1.000
_cell.length_b   1.000
_cell.length_c   1.000
_cell.angle_alpha   90.00
_cell.angle_beta   90.00
_cell.angle_gamma   90.00
#
_symmetry.space_group_name_H-M   'P 1'
#
loop_
_entity.id
_entity.type
_entity.pdbx_description
1 polymer ?
#
loop_
_entity_poly.entity_id
_entity_poly.type
_entity_poly.pdbx_seq_one_letter_code
_entity_poly.pdbx_strand_id
1 'polypeptide(L)'
;MTTIQIMSQVSTEQLLRGVASLPADEFEEFVDKVLALRAKLKVPSIPNQEAQLLHQINQGLSAQDQARFSNLEQKRKDETLTDVEHQELLKLIEQIEQFTVSRMQALTKLAALRQVSVPDLMRDLGIKTPDYA
;
A
#
# COMPACT_ATOMS: atom_id res chain seq x y z
N MET A 1 2.59 35.36 21.28
CA MET A 1 3.36 34.10 21.33
C MET A 1 4.32 34.11 20.15
N THR A 2 5.61 33.89 20.38
CA THR A 2 6.64 33.94 19.33
C THR A 2 6.64 32.63 18.58
N THR A 3 6.26 32.66 17.30
CA THR A 3 6.37 31.50 16.40
C THR A 3 7.80 31.43 15.90
N ILE A 4 8.57 30.46 16.38
CA ILE A 4 9.90 30.15 15.84
C ILE A 4 9.68 29.28 14.59
N GLN A 5 9.87 29.86 13.40
CA GLN A 5 9.91 29.09 12.16
C GLN A 5 11.30 28.49 11.98
N ILE A 6 11.43 27.19 12.24
CA ILE A 6 12.64 26.43 11.88
C ILE A 6 12.52 26.06 10.40
N MET A 7 13.16 26.82 9.52
CA MET A 7 13.34 26.42 8.12
C MET A 7 14.58 25.53 8.01
N SER A 8 14.41 24.23 8.26
CA SER A 8 15.48 23.26 8.02
C SER A 8 15.54 22.93 6.53
N GLN A 9 16.65 23.25 5.85
CA GLN A 9 16.94 22.77 4.51
C GLN A 9 17.40 21.31 4.60
N VAL A 10 16.49 20.37 4.40
CA VAL A 10 16.80 18.94 4.37
C VAL A 10 17.01 18.52 2.93
N SER A 11 18.17 17.94 2.60
CA SER A 11 18.41 17.39 1.26
C SER A 11 17.51 16.18 1.01
N THR A 12 17.25 15.86 -0.26
CA THR A 12 16.48 14.66 -0.60
C THR A 12 17.13 13.40 -0.04
N GLU A 13 18.47 13.29 -0.03
CA GLU A 13 19.14 12.12 0.55
C GLU A 13 19.00 12.06 2.08
N GLN A 14 19.05 13.21 2.75
CA GLN A 14 18.84 13.28 4.21
C GLN A 14 17.41 12.90 4.58
N LEU A 15 16.43 13.34 3.79
CA LEU A 15 15.04 12.94 3.96
C LEU A 15 14.87 11.43 3.78
N LEU A 16 15.45 10.86 2.71
CA LEU A 16 15.37 9.42 2.44
C LEU A 16 16.02 8.59 3.55
N ARG A 17 17.13 9.04 4.12
CA ARG A 17 17.74 8.36 5.29
C ARG A 17 16.84 8.40 6.51
N GLY A 18 16.16 9.52 6.75
CA GLY A 18 15.19 9.62 7.84
C GLY A 18 14.03 8.66 7.66
N VAL A 19 13.45 8.62 6.45
CA VAL A 19 12.35 7.71 6.11
C VAL A 19 12.77 6.24 6.19
N ALA A 20 13.99 5.90 5.77
CA ALA A 20 14.52 4.54 5.85
C ALA A 20 14.69 4.02 7.29
N SER A 21 14.64 4.91 8.29
CA SER A 21 14.71 4.54 9.71
C SER A 21 13.35 4.35 10.38
N LEU A 22 12.25 4.56 9.64
CA LEU A 22 10.90 4.40 10.17
C LEU A 22 10.55 2.92 10.40
N PRO A 23 9.73 2.63 11.43
CA PRO A 23 9.00 1.38 11.53
C PRO A 23 8.19 1.07 10.26
N ALA A 24 7.96 -0.21 9.97
CA ALA A 24 7.34 -0.63 8.72
C ALA A 24 5.93 -0.03 8.52
N ASP A 25 5.12 0.05 9.58
CA ASP A 25 3.79 0.66 9.57
C ASP A 25 3.83 2.18 9.31
N GLU A 26 4.76 2.88 9.94
CA GLU A 26 4.97 4.33 9.72
C GLU A 26 5.56 4.62 8.32
N PHE A 27 6.39 3.71 7.81
CA PHE A 27 6.94 3.80 6.46
C PHE A 27 5.84 3.66 5.41
N GLU A 28 4.93 2.70 5.56
CA GLU A 28 3.78 2.55 4.66
C GLU A 28 2.86 3.79 4.70
N GLU A 29 2.58 4.33 5.89
CA GLU A 29 1.81 5.58 6.02
C GLU A 29 2.52 6.77 5.35
N PHE A 30 3.85 6.83 5.44
CA PHE A 30 4.65 7.84 4.76
C PHE A 30 4.57 7.69 3.24
N VAL A 31 4.66 6.47 2.71
CA VAL A 31 4.52 6.18 1.27
C VAL A 31 3.17 6.66 0.76
N ASP A 32 2.07 6.37 1.47
CA ASP A 32 0.73 6.83 1.12
C ASP A 32 0.64 8.36 1.03
N LYS A 33 1.22 9.07 2.00
CA LYS A 33 1.26 10.54 2.00
C LYS A 33 2.06 11.11 0.82
N VAL A 34 3.19 10.51 0.47
CA VAL A 34 4.02 10.94 -0.67
C VAL A 34 3.33 10.66 -2.00
N LEU A 35 2.64 9.54 -2.14
CA LEU A 35 1.84 9.21 -3.32
C LEU A 35 0.68 10.20 -3.51
N ALA A 36 -0.01 10.55 -2.43
CA ALA A 36 -1.05 11.59 -2.45
C ALA A 36 -0.49 12.96 -2.84
N LEU A 37 0.70 13.31 -2.37
CA LEU A 37 1.39 14.56 -2.73
C LEU A 37 1.81 14.57 -4.21
N ARG A 38 2.36 13.45 -4.72
CA ARG A 38 2.71 13.28 -6.14
C ARG A 38 1.50 13.47 -7.05
N ALA A 39 0.33 12.96 -6.65
CA ALA A 39 -0.93 13.16 -7.37
C ALA A 39 -1.34 14.64 -7.39
N LYS A 40 -1.24 15.34 -6.25
CA LYS A 40 -1.53 16.79 -6.16
C LYS A 40 -0.61 17.66 -7.01
N LEU A 41 0.65 17.27 -7.18
CA LEU A 41 1.66 18.07 -7.89
C LEU A 41 1.63 17.89 -9.42
N LYS A 42 1.01 16.83 -9.95
CA LYS A 42 1.09 16.49 -11.38
C LYS A 42 0.03 17.13 -12.29
N VAL A 43 -1.11 17.63 -11.81
CA VAL A 43 -2.16 18.21 -12.69
C VAL A 43 -2.98 19.31 -11.97
N PRO A 44 -3.37 20.41 -12.67
CA PRO A 44 -4.36 21.36 -12.16
C PRO A 44 -5.74 20.69 -12.11
N SER A 45 -6.26 20.47 -10.91
CA SER A 45 -7.68 20.23 -10.60
C SER A 45 -8.37 19.00 -11.21
N ILE A 46 -8.13 17.79 -10.66
CA ILE A 46 -9.19 16.81 -10.30
C ILE A 46 -8.76 16.03 -9.03
N PRO A 47 -8.92 16.56 -7.79
CA PRO A 47 -8.16 16.03 -6.64
C PRO A 47 -8.80 14.90 -5.80
N ASN A 48 -10.06 14.50 -5.99
CA ASN A 48 -10.71 13.57 -5.05
C ASN A 48 -10.74 12.11 -5.50
N GLN A 49 -11.08 11.85 -6.77
CA GLN A 49 -11.28 10.48 -7.24
C GLN A 49 -9.95 9.72 -7.41
N GLU A 50 -8.91 10.38 -7.90
CA GLU A 50 -7.59 9.76 -8.07
C GLU A 50 -6.96 9.39 -6.72
N ALA A 51 -7.04 10.28 -5.73
CA ALA A 51 -6.53 10.01 -4.38
C ALA A 51 -7.24 8.83 -3.71
N GLN A 52 -8.56 8.72 -3.88
CA GLN A 52 -9.35 7.59 -3.40
C GLN A 52 -8.95 6.27 -4.08
N LEU A 53 -8.72 6.29 -5.40
CA LEU A 53 -8.28 5.12 -6.15
C LEU A 53 -6.89 4.67 -5.71
N LEU A 54 -5.95 5.61 -5.53
CA LEU A 54 -4.61 5.29 -5.02
C LEU A 54 -4.66 4.69 -3.62
N HIS A 55 -5.47 5.25 -2.72
CA HIS A 55 -5.69 4.67 -1.40
C HIS A 55 -6.24 3.24 -1.48
N GLN A 56 -7.26 3.00 -2.32
CA GLN A 56 -7.80 1.65 -2.54
C GLN A 56 -6.76 0.67 -3.10
N ILE A 57 -5.85 1.14 -3.96
CA ILE A 57 -4.77 0.32 -4.50
C ILE A 57 -3.79 -0.11 -3.39
N ASN A 58 -3.52 0.76 -2.43
CA ASN A 58 -2.56 0.49 -1.35
C ASN A 58 -3.17 -0.23 -0.15
N GLN A 59 -4.49 -0.39 -0.08
CA GLN A 59 -5.14 -1.15 0.99
C GLN A 59 -4.72 -2.62 1.03
N GLY A 60 -4.54 -3.13 2.24
CA GLY A 60 -4.24 -4.53 2.52
C GLY A 60 -4.62 -4.89 3.95
N LEU A 61 -4.15 -6.05 4.42
CA LEU A 61 -4.30 -6.45 5.81
C LEU A 61 -3.61 -5.44 6.74
N SER A 62 -4.12 -5.32 7.97
CA SER A 62 -3.41 -4.60 9.02
C SER A 62 -2.08 -5.31 9.34
N ALA A 63 -1.11 -4.59 9.91
CA ALA A 63 0.17 -5.19 10.31
C ALA A 63 -0.03 -6.39 11.27
N GLN A 64 -1.03 -6.29 12.16
CA GLN A 64 -1.40 -7.37 13.07
C GLN A 64 -1.93 -8.59 12.31
N ASP A 65 -2.87 -8.40 11.38
CA ASP A 65 -3.47 -9.49 10.61
C ASP A 65 -2.44 -10.11 9.66
N GLN A 66 -1.51 -9.33 9.12
CA GLN A 66 -0.44 -9.83 8.27
C GLN A 66 0.60 -10.65 9.05
N ALA A 67 0.92 -10.25 10.29
CA ALA A 67 1.74 -11.05 11.19
C ALA A 67 1.02 -12.35 11.58
N ARG A 68 -0.30 -12.27 11.84
CA ARG A 68 -1.11 -13.45 12.17
C ARG A 68 -1.20 -14.42 11.00
N PHE A 69 -1.47 -13.92 9.79
CA PHE A 69 -1.46 -14.70 8.55
C PHE A 69 -0.12 -15.42 8.36
N SER A 70 1.00 -14.70 8.51
CA SER A 70 2.34 -15.28 8.36
C SER A 70 2.62 -16.38 9.39
N ASN A 71 2.18 -16.20 10.64
CA ASN A 71 2.31 -17.22 11.68
C ASN A 71 1.47 -18.47 11.36
N LEU A 72 0.24 -18.29 10.91
CA LEU A 72 -0.66 -19.39 10.53
C LEU A 72 -0.14 -20.15 9.30
N GLU A 73 0.39 -19.45 8.30
CA GLU A 73 1.06 -20.08 7.15
C GLU A 73 2.28 -20.89 7.56
N GLN A 74 3.07 -20.40 8.53
CA GLN A 74 4.20 -21.15 9.07
C GLN A 74 3.74 -22.42 9.80
N LYS A 75 2.74 -22.31 10.68
CA LYS A 75 2.13 -23.48 11.34
C LYS A 75 1.56 -24.49 10.35
N ARG A 76 0.96 -24.03 9.25
CA ARG A 76 0.47 -24.88 8.15
C ARG A 76 1.61 -25.68 7.52
N LYS A 77 2.74 -25.02 7.22
CA LYS A 77 3.94 -25.67 6.67
C LYS A 77 4.57 -26.66 7.64
N ASP A 78 4.53 -26.34 8.93
CA ASP A 78 5.06 -27.20 10.00
C ASP A 78 4.07 -28.30 10.43
N GLU A 79 2.90 -28.40 9.78
CA GLU A 79 1.83 -29.36 10.10
C GLU A 79 1.33 -29.29 11.56
N THR A 80 1.46 -28.12 12.20
CA THR A 80 1.03 -27.87 13.59
C THR A 80 -0.24 -27.02 13.69
N LEU A 81 -0.86 -26.71 12.55
CA LEU A 81 -2.05 -25.89 12.47
C LEU A 81 -3.27 -26.63 13.03
N THR A 82 -3.93 -26.05 14.01
CA THR A 82 -5.19 -26.62 14.56
C THR A 82 -6.38 -26.30 13.66
N ASP A 83 -7.49 -27.04 13.80
CA ASP A 83 -8.72 -26.79 13.02
C ASP A 83 -9.26 -25.36 13.21
N VAL A 84 -9.19 -24.83 14.43
CA VAL A 84 -9.62 -23.45 14.75
C VAL A 84 -8.74 -22.44 14.02
N GLU A 85 -7.42 -22.66 14.03
CA GLU A 85 -6.45 -21.81 13.35
C GLU A 85 -6.55 -21.93 11.82
N HIS A 86 -6.92 -23.10 11.31
CA HIS A 86 -7.21 -23.29 9.89
C HIS A 86 -8.41 -22.45 9.45
N GLN A 87 -9.49 -22.43 10.24
CA GLN A 87 -10.65 -21.57 9.96
C GLN A 87 -10.30 -20.08 10.02
N GLU A 88 -9.39 -19.69 10.92
CA GLU A 88 -8.87 -18.32 10.99
C GLU A 88 -8.04 -17.96 9.74
N LEU A 89 -7.16 -18.87 9.30
CA LEU A 89 -6.37 -18.69 8.09
C LEU A 89 -7.25 -18.50 6.85
N LEU A 90 -8.32 -19.30 6.72
CA LEU A 90 -9.27 -19.15 5.61
C LEU A 90 -9.93 -17.76 5.59
N LYS A 91 -10.31 -17.21 6.75
CA LYS A 91 -10.89 -15.86 6.84
C LYS A 91 -9.91 -14.77 6.41
N LEU A 92 -8.63 -14.91 6.78
CA LEU A 92 -7.59 -13.98 6.37
C LEU A 92 -7.33 -14.05 4.85
N ILE A 93 -7.35 -15.26 4.28
CA ILE A 93 -7.27 -15.44 2.83
C ILE A 93 -8.43 -14.75 2.11
N GLU A 94 -9.66 -14.96 2.57
CA GLU A 94 -10.85 -14.32 2.00
C GLU A 94 -10.73 -12.78 2.02
N GLN A 95 -10.22 -12.20 3.10
CA GLN A 95 -9.95 -10.77 3.18
C GLN A 95 -8.89 -10.31 2.17
N ILE A 96 -7.79 -11.06 2.02
CA ILE A 96 -6.75 -10.76 1.03
C ILE A 96 -7.33 -10.81 -0.40
N GLU A 97 -8.18 -11.78 -0.69
CA GLU A 97 -8.86 -11.89 -2.00
C GLU A 97 -9.76 -10.68 -2.26
N GLN A 98 -10.53 -10.23 -1.26
CA GLN A 98 -11.34 -9.02 -1.37
C GLN A 98 -10.49 -7.77 -1.65
N PHE A 99 -9.36 -7.60 -0.96
CA PHE A 99 -8.42 -6.51 -1.26
C PHE A 99 -7.85 -6.61 -2.68
N THR A 100 -7.54 -7.83 -3.14
CA THR A 100 -7.01 -8.07 -4.48
C THR A 100 -8.02 -7.67 -5.56
N VAL A 101 -9.30 -8.04 -5.39
CA VAL A 101 -10.37 -7.62 -6.30
C VAL A 101 -10.55 -6.10 -6.30
N SER A 102 -10.62 -5.49 -5.11
CA SER A 102 -10.74 -4.03 -4.98
C SER A 102 -9.58 -3.29 -5.65
N ARG A 103 -8.34 -3.76 -5.42
CA ARG A 103 -7.13 -3.22 -6.03
C ARG A 103 -7.18 -3.30 -7.56
N MET A 104 -7.58 -4.42 -8.14
CA MET A 104 -7.69 -4.57 -9.60
C MET A 104 -8.73 -3.61 -10.21
N GLN A 105 -9.88 -3.44 -9.53
CA GLN A 105 -10.89 -2.48 -9.95
C GLN A 105 -10.38 -1.05 -9.89
N ALA A 106 -9.65 -0.69 -8.82
CA ALA A 106 -9.08 0.63 -8.64
C ALA A 106 -7.98 0.95 -9.67
N LEU A 107 -7.10 -0.02 -9.95
CA LEU A 107 -6.08 0.08 -11.01
C LEU A 107 -6.73 0.33 -12.38
N THR A 108 -7.78 -0.42 -12.71
CA THR A 108 -8.50 -0.26 -13.99
C THR A 108 -9.11 1.15 -14.12
N LYS A 109 -9.77 1.63 -13.06
CA LYS A 109 -10.36 2.98 -13.04
C LYS A 109 -9.30 4.07 -13.13
N LEU A 110 -8.17 3.91 -12.43
CA LEU A 110 -7.08 4.88 -12.45
C LEU A 110 -6.37 4.91 -13.80
N ALA A 111 -6.19 3.75 -14.44
CA ALA A 111 -5.60 3.65 -15.77
C ALA A 111 -6.48 4.37 -16.81
N ALA A 112 -7.81 4.17 -16.75
CA ALA A 112 -8.77 4.89 -17.57
C ALA A 112 -8.72 6.42 -17.33
N LEU A 113 -8.66 6.85 -16.07
CA LEU A 113 -8.56 8.27 -15.70
C LEU A 113 -7.29 8.92 -16.26
N ARG A 114 -6.17 8.20 -16.23
CA ARG A 114 -4.86 8.65 -16.74
C ARG A 114 -4.66 8.38 -18.24
N GLN A 115 -5.61 7.73 -18.91
CA GLN A 115 -5.53 7.33 -20.31
C GLN A 115 -4.27 6.49 -20.63
N VAL A 116 -3.88 5.61 -19.71
CA VAL A 116 -2.76 4.67 -19.87
C VAL A 116 -3.26 3.23 -19.75
N SER A 117 -2.45 2.26 -20.18
CA SER A 117 -2.76 0.86 -19.93
C SER A 117 -2.56 0.51 -18.44
N VAL A 118 -3.28 -0.51 -17.95
CA VAL A 118 -3.07 -1.01 -16.57
C VAL A 118 -1.63 -1.49 -16.35
N PRO A 119 -0.99 -2.24 -17.28
CA PRO A 119 0.41 -2.63 -17.15
C PRO A 119 1.38 -1.44 -17.05
N ASP A 120 1.17 -0.38 -17.85
CA ASP A 120 2.01 0.82 -17.79
C ASP A 120 1.80 1.57 -16.48
N LEU A 121 0.54 1.68 -16.02
CA LEU A 121 0.23 2.25 -14.71
C LEU A 121 0.90 1.49 -13.57
N MET A 122 0.84 0.16 -13.58
CA MET A 122 1.48 -0.67 -12.56
C MET A 122 3.00 -0.45 -12.53
N ARG A 123 3.62 -0.34 -13.72
CA ARG A 123 5.06 -0.01 -13.85
C ARG A 123 5.38 1.36 -13.25
N ASP A 124 4.56 2.38 -13.55
CA ASP A 124 4.72 3.75 -13.04
C ASP A 124 4.50 3.88 -11.52
N LEU A 125 3.73 2.97 -10.94
CA LEU A 125 3.46 2.86 -9.51
C LEU A 125 4.42 1.90 -8.80
N GLY A 126 5.30 1.19 -9.52
CA GLY A 126 6.22 0.21 -8.94
C GLY A 126 5.54 -1.07 -8.43
N ILE A 127 4.32 -1.34 -8.87
CA ILE A 127 3.54 -2.52 -8.48
C ILE A 127 3.99 -3.70 -9.35
N LYS A 128 4.52 -4.75 -8.72
CA LYS A 128 4.89 -5.99 -9.41
C LYS A 128 3.63 -6.75 -9.81
N THR A 129 3.60 -7.29 -11.01
CA THR A 129 2.60 -8.29 -11.41
C THR A 129 2.81 -9.55 -10.57
N PRO A 130 1.75 -10.12 -9.96
CA PRO A 130 1.86 -11.44 -9.34
C PRO A 130 2.32 -12.45 -10.40
N ASP A 131 3.36 -13.22 -10.08
CA ASP A 131 3.84 -14.30 -10.94
C ASP A 131 2.87 -15.48 -10.77
N TYR A 132 1.99 -15.69 -11.74
CA TYR A 132 1.15 -16.88 -11.80
C TYR A 132 1.92 -17.94 -12.62
N ALA A 133 2.95 -18.52 -12.01
CA ALA A 133 3.70 -19.65 -12.55
C ALA A 133 3.27 -20.96 -11.87
#